data_AF-A0A8S0X925-F1
#
_entry.id   AF-A0A8S0X925-F1
#
_cell.length_a   1.000
_cell.length_b   1.000
_cell.length_c   1.000
_cell.angle_alpha   90.00
_cell.angle_beta   90.00
_cell.angle_gamma   90.00
#
_symmetry.space_group_name_H-M   'P 1'
#
loop_
_entity.id
_entity.type
_entity.pdbx_description
1 polymer ?
#
loop_
_entity_poly.entity_id
_entity_poly.type
_entity_poly.pdbx_seq_one_letter_code
_entity_poly.pdbx_strand_id
1 'polypeptide(L)'
;MLSKSGSRDDLRCISFVYVPSALWWDIHGEAHKYITKLKVRVGHRKMDNSIDALCSQAVHSVLDSWSSTFQDPTYQGSEFLELQRPDGWPIQPFYLNGGPWLSTFRHSITEFARVCWCITGHAPIGAYYRCFKINEPHGCTCRAALQSRQHVLFRCRDQYSVHYPCFLRDIASFLKHNPTAFGFNWDPSAVG
;
A
#
# COMPACT_ATOMS: atom_id res chain seq x y z
N MET A 1 22.65 -0.68 -18.53
CA MET A 1 23.62 -1.72 -18.12
C MET A 1 24.89 -1.02 -17.62
N LEU A 2 25.38 -1.31 -16.41
CA LEU A 2 26.49 -0.56 -15.78
C LEU A 2 27.82 -1.33 -15.89
N SER A 3 28.86 -0.73 -16.47
CA SER A 3 30.22 -1.28 -16.51
C SER A 3 31.13 -0.61 -15.47
N LYS A 4 32.10 -1.37 -14.94
CA LYS A 4 33.01 -0.95 -13.86
C LYS A 4 34.47 -1.16 -14.26
N SER A 5 35.32 -0.18 -13.99
CA SER A 5 36.76 -0.34 -13.80
C SER A 5 37.17 0.50 -12.59
N GLY A 6 38.10 0.01 -11.76
CA GLY A 6 38.52 0.70 -10.54
C GLY A 6 39.98 0.41 -10.19
N SER A 7 40.77 1.47 -10.08
CA SER A 7 41.98 1.50 -9.25
C SER A 7 41.86 2.66 -8.26
N ARG A 8 42.37 2.45 -7.04
CA ARG A 8 42.32 3.36 -5.90
C ARG A 8 43.13 4.64 -6.20
N ASP A 9 42.45 5.78 -6.30
CA ASP A 9 42.97 7.13 -6.06
C ASP A 9 41.78 8.03 -5.70
N ASP A 10 41.92 8.86 -4.66
CA ASP A 10 40.89 9.71 -4.04
C ASP A 10 40.42 10.91 -4.92
N LEU A 11 40.64 10.86 -6.24
CA LEU A 11 40.14 11.83 -7.22
C LEU A 11 39.19 11.21 -8.25
N ARG A 12 38.66 10.01 -8.01
CA ARG A 12 37.84 9.29 -9.00
C ARG A 12 36.36 9.35 -8.65
N CYS A 13 35.66 10.23 -9.36
CA CYS A 13 34.19 10.19 -9.43
C CYS A 13 33.76 8.96 -10.24
N ILE A 14 32.90 8.13 -9.67
CA ILE A 14 32.25 7.01 -10.39
C ILE A 14 30.96 7.56 -10.99
N SER A 15 30.94 7.74 -12.30
CA SER A 15 29.75 8.13 -13.04
C SER A 15 29.01 6.91 -13.58
N PHE A 16 27.73 6.80 -13.21
CA PHE A 16 26.85 5.75 -13.71
C PHE A 16 26.14 6.24 -14.97
N VAL A 17 26.52 5.70 -16.13
CA VAL A 17 25.85 5.99 -17.39
C VAL A 17 24.74 4.97 -17.62
N TYR A 18 23.49 5.43 -17.62
CA TYR A 18 22.35 4.60 -17.97
C TYR A 18 22.26 4.43 -19.49
N VAL A 19 22.48 3.21 -19.97
CA VAL A 19 22.24 2.83 -21.37
C VAL A 19 20.94 2.01 -21.44
N PRO A 20 19.92 2.52 -22.17
CA PRO A 20 18.68 1.79 -22.45
C PRO A 20 18.94 0.42 -23.08
N SER A 21 18.25 -0.61 -22.59
CA SER A 21 18.38 -2.00 -23.09
C SER A 21 17.94 -2.17 -24.55
N ALA A 22 17.13 -1.25 -25.07
CA ALA A 22 16.64 -1.26 -26.45
C ALA A 22 17.72 -0.92 -27.50
N LEU A 23 18.84 -0.31 -27.09
CA LEU A 23 19.91 0.12 -28.01
C LEU A 23 20.87 -1.01 -28.44
N TRP A 24 20.65 -2.24 -27.96
CA TRP A 24 21.32 -3.50 -28.34
C TRP A 24 22.73 -3.31 -28.95
N TRP A 25 23.66 -2.80 -28.14
CA TRP A 25 25.06 -2.74 -28.53
C TRP A 25 25.69 -4.11 -28.30
N ASP A 26 26.08 -4.78 -29.39
CA ASP A 26 26.60 -6.16 -29.40
C ASP A 26 27.76 -6.37 -28.42
N ILE A 27 28.68 -5.39 -28.32
CA ILE A 27 29.82 -5.44 -27.40
C ILE A 27 29.35 -5.45 -25.93
N HIS A 28 28.28 -4.72 -25.60
CA HIS A 28 27.70 -4.75 -24.25
C HIS A 28 26.95 -6.05 -24.00
N GLY A 29 26.26 -6.59 -25.01
CA GLY A 29 25.60 -7.89 -24.92
C GLY A 29 26.59 -9.02 -24.64
N GLU A 30 27.72 -9.04 -25.35
CA GLU A 30 28.78 -10.04 -25.12
C GLU A 30 29.51 -9.84 -23.79
N ALA A 31 29.81 -8.59 -23.41
CA ALA A 31 30.34 -8.29 -22.09
C ALA A 31 29.35 -8.70 -20.97
N HIS A 32 28.04 -8.50 -21.15
CA HIS A 32 27.01 -8.94 -20.20
C HIS A 32 27.03 -10.45 -20.01
N LYS A 33 27.00 -11.20 -21.13
CA LYS A 33 27.01 -12.66 -21.14
C LYS A 33 28.30 -13.21 -20.54
N TYR A 34 29.44 -12.58 -20.82
CA TYR A 34 30.72 -12.96 -20.24
C TYR A 34 30.76 -12.74 -18.73
N ILE A 35 30.34 -11.56 -18.25
CA ILE A 35 30.32 -11.21 -16.82
C ILE A 35 29.31 -12.07 -16.04
N THR A 36 28.12 -12.32 -16.58
CA THR A 36 27.11 -13.18 -15.93
C THR A 36 27.54 -14.65 -15.86
N LYS A 37 28.37 -15.12 -16.80
CA LYS A 37 28.97 -16.46 -16.77
C LYS A 37 30.21 -16.56 -15.86
N LEU A 38 30.81 -15.43 -15.50
CA LEU A 38 32.00 -15.40 -14.65
C LEU A 38 31.63 -15.74 -13.20
N LYS A 39 31.91 -16.97 -12.78
CA LYS A 39 31.77 -17.39 -11.37
C LYS A 39 33.03 -16.98 -10.59
N VAL A 40 33.02 -15.80 -10.00
CA VAL A 40 34.07 -15.37 -9.07
C VAL A 40 33.82 -15.98 -7.69
N ARG A 41 34.81 -16.63 -7.10
CA ARG A 41 34.75 -17.05 -5.68
C ARG A 41 34.81 -15.80 -4.80
N VAL A 42 33.65 -15.37 -4.32
CA VAL A 42 33.55 -14.36 -3.25
C VAL A 42 33.89 -15.08 -1.95
N GLY A 43 34.91 -14.60 -1.22
CA GLY A 43 35.41 -15.25 -0.01
C GLY A 43 34.33 -15.43 1.08
N HIS A 44 34.57 -16.35 2.02
CA HIS A 44 33.64 -16.81 3.06
C HIS A 44 33.17 -15.77 4.11
N ARG A 45 33.32 -14.47 3.87
CA ARG A 45 32.64 -13.48 4.72
C ARG A 45 31.19 -13.40 4.24
N LYS A 46 30.24 -13.59 5.18
CA LYS A 46 28.81 -13.37 4.92
C LYS A 46 28.65 -12.08 4.12
N MET A 47 27.84 -12.14 3.07
CA MET A 47 27.57 -11.06 2.11
C MET A 47 26.79 -9.89 2.74
N ASP A 48 27.18 -9.45 3.94
CA ASP A 48 26.64 -8.29 4.65
C ASP A 48 26.94 -6.97 3.92
N ASN A 49 27.77 -7.03 2.87
CA ASN A 49 28.17 -5.92 2.02
C ASN A 49 27.73 -6.06 0.55
N SER A 50 26.88 -7.05 0.22
CA SER A 50 26.25 -7.09 -1.10
C SER A 50 25.24 -5.94 -1.24
N ILE A 51 25.07 -5.40 -2.44
CA ILE A 51 24.08 -4.33 -2.69
C ILE A 51 22.68 -4.82 -2.28
N ASP A 52 22.34 -6.08 -2.58
CA ASP A 52 21.05 -6.65 -2.21
C ASP A 52 20.87 -6.69 -0.69
N ALA A 53 21.89 -7.11 0.07
CA ALA A 53 21.83 -7.11 1.54
C ALA A 53 21.67 -5.69 2.10
N LEU A 54 22.40 -4.71 1.56
CA LEU A 54 22.28 -3.30 1.96
C LEU A 54 20.89 -2.73 1.62
N CYS A 55 20.35 -3.04 0.43
CA CYS A 55 19.00 -2.66 0.02
C CYS A 55 17.95 -3.29 0.93
N SER A 56 18.06 -4.59 1.23
CA SER A 56 17.16 -5.27 2.17
C SER A 56 17.24 -4.66 3.57
N GLN A 57 18.45 -4.36 4.07
CA GLN A 57 18.64 -3.70 5.36
C GLN A 57 18.01 -2.31 5.41
N ALA A 58 18.22 -1.49 4.37
CA ALA A 58 17.62 -0.17 4.28
C ALA A 58 16.08 -0.24 4.25
N VAL A 59 15.53 -1.18 3.49
CA VAL A 59 14.09 -1.45 3.44
C VAL A 59 13.55 -1.84 4.82
N HIS A 60 14.23 -2.75 5.53
CA HIS A 60 13.83 -3.13 6.89
C HIS A 60 13.89 -1.95 7.85
N SER A 61 14.94 -1.14 7.80
CA SER A 61 15.06 0.06 8.63
C SER A 61 13.94 1.08 8.39
N VAL A 62 13.53 1.27 7.13
CA VAL A 62 12.40 2.17 6.78
C VAL A 62 11.09 1.59 7.28
N LEU A 63 10.87 0.28 7.12
CA LEU A 63 9.67 -0.39 7.63
C LEU A 63 9.56 -0.29 9.15
N ASP A 64 10.65 -0.55 9.87
CA ASP A 64 10.67 -0.46 11.34
C ASP A 64 10.39 0.98 11.81
N SER A 65 11.01 1.96 11.16
CA SER A 65 10.79 3.38 11.45
C SER A 65 9.33 3.79 11.20
N TRP A 66 8.75 3.35 10.09
CA TRP A 66 7.37 3.65 9.76
C TRP A 66 6.39 2.92 10.68
N SER A 67 6.58 1.63 10.95
CA SER A 67 5.78 0.88 11.91
C SER A 67 5.82 1.51 13.29
N SER A 68 6.99 1.96 13.76
CA SER A 68 7.12 2.68 15.02
C SER A 68 6.33 4.00 15.01
N THR A 69 6.42 4.78 13.93
CA THR A 69 5.67 6.04 13.77
C THR A 69 4.17 5.77 13.73
N PHE A 70 3.77 4.69 13.06
CA PHE A 70 2.38 4.30 12.94
C PHE A 70 1.79 3.82 14.26
N GLN A 71 2.56 3.47 15.29
CA GLN A 71 2.00 3.19 16.63
C GLN A 71 1.53 4.45 17.36
N ASP A 72 1.94 5.65 16.92
CA ASP A 72 1.48 6.90 17.51
C ASP A 72 0.02 7.18 17.11
N PRO A 73 -0.92 7.23 18.07
CA PRO A 73 -2.33 7.50 17.78
C PRO A 73 -2.57 8.83 17.06
N THR A 74 -1.70 9.83 17.27
CA THR A 74 -1.80 11.12 16.60
C THR A 74 -1.43 11.03 15.12
N TYR A 75 -0.50 10.12 14.78
CA TYR A 75 -0.13 9.83 13.40
C TYR A 75 -1.19 8.98 12.68
N GLN A 76 -1.75 7.97 13.35
CA GLN A 76 -2.82 7.14 12.78
C GLN A 76 -4.09 7.97 12.52
N GLY A 77 -4.43 8.86 13.44
CA GLY A 77 -5.69 9.59 13.45
C GLY A 77 -6.81 8.80 14.12
N SER A 78 -7.77 9.52 14.71
CA SER A 78 -8.90 8.93 15.46
C SER A 78 -9.87 8.14 14.59
N GLU A 79 -9.87 8.43 13.28
CA GLU A 79 -10.72 7.77 12.31
C GLU A 79 -10.00 6.62 11.59
N PHE A 80 -8.82 6.16 12.01
CA PHE A 80 -8.24 4.95 11.42
C PHE A 80 -9.01 3.70 11.85
N LEU A 81 -9.28 2.76 10.94
CA LEU A 81 -9.90 1.47 11.25
C LEU A 81 -8.81 0.43 11.50
N GLU A 82 -8.62 0.08 12.77
CA GLU A 82 -7.68 -0.97 13.13
C GLU A 82 -8.25 -2.35 12.76
N LEU A 83 -7.63 -2.98 11.77
CA LEU A 83 -7.94 -4.35 11.36
C LEU A 83 -6.94 -5.33 11.94
N GLN A 84 -7.38 -6.56 12.12
CA GLN A 84 -6.59 -7.65 12.68
C GLN A 84 -6.22 -8.67 11.61
N ARG A 85 -5.09 -9.33 11.84
CA ARG A 85 -4.67 -10.57 11.20
C ARG A 85 -5.40 -11.76 11.83
N PRO A 86 -5.40 -12.94 11.20
CA PRO A 86 -6.02 -14.14 11.77
C PRO A 86 -5.47 -14.57 13.14
N ASP A 87 -4.25 -14.16 13.49
CA ASP A 87 -3.60 -14.40 14.78
C ASP A 87 -3.94 -13.35 15.86
N GLY A 88 -4.85 -12.41 15.56
CA GLY A 88 -5.33 -11.38 16.49
C GLY A 88 -4.47 -10.13 16.57
N TRP A 89 -3.31 -10.10 15.89
CA TRP A 89 -2.46 -8.91 15.86
C TRP A 89 -2.96 -7.86 14.87
N PRO A 90 -2.76 -6.56 15.14
CA PRO A 90 -3.12 -5.50 14.19
C PRO A 90 -2.37 -5.67 12.87
N ILE A 91 -3.04 -5.41 11.75
CA ILE A 91 -2.42 -5.41 10.44
C ILE A 91 -1.51 -4.19 10.36
N GLN A 92 -0.20 -4.43 10.37
CA GLN A 92 0.77 -3.38 10.11
C GLN A 92 0.71 -2.97 8.63
N PRO A 93 0.80 -1.66 8.34
CA PRO A 93 0.89 -1.22 6.98
C PRO A 93 2.27 -1.66 6.45
N PHE A 94 2.28 -2.45 5.38
CA PHE A 94 3.47 -3.11 4.86
C PHE A 94 3.41 -3.08 3.34
N TYR A 95 4.44 -2.53 2.70
CA TYR A 95 4.42 -2.29 1.25
C TYR A 95 5.23 -3.29 0.42
N LEU A 96 6.11 -4.10 1.04
CA LEU A 96 6.87 -5.10 0.29
C LEU A 96 5.95 -6.17 -0.29
N ASN A 97 6.15 -6.46 -1.57
CA ASN A 97 5.31 -7.39 -2.34
C ASN A 97 3.80 -7.04 -2.27
N GLY A 98 3.49 -5.76 -2.06
CA GLY A 98 2.13 -5.26 -1.93
C GLY A 98 1.44 -5.52 -0.59
N GLY A 99 2.09 -6.26 0.32
CA GLY A 99 1.54 -6.57 1.64
C GLY A 99 0.18 -7.30 1.60
N PRO A 100 -0.47 -7.46 2.77
CA PRO A 100 -1.79 -8.07 2.85
C PRO A 100 -2.88 -7.25 2.13
N TRP A 101 -2.65 -5.94 2.00
CA TRP A 101 -3.59 -4.99 1.40
C TRP A 101 -3.70 -5.15 -0.12
N LEU A 102 -2.61 -4.96 -0.87
CA LEU A 102 -2.67 -5.03 -2.34
C LEU A 102 -2.88 -6.45 -2.83
N SER A 103 -2.37 -7.46 -2.12
CA SER A 103 -2.60 -8.87 -2.49
C SER A 103 -4.09 -9.23 -2.50
N THR A 104 -4.90 -8.64 -1.60
CA THR A 104 -6.34 -8.89 -1.51
C THR A 104 -7.14 -8.17 -2.61
N PHE A 105 -6.77 -6.94 -2.97
CA PHE A 105 -7.55 -6.09 -3.89
C PHE A 105 -6.89 -5.84 -5.25
N ARG A 106 -5.87 -6.61 -5.61
CA ARG A 106 -5.06 -6.44 -6.85
C ARG A 106 -5.85 -6.38 -8.16
N HIS A 107 -7.10 -6.83 -8.16
CA HIS A 107 -7.93 -6.95 -9.36
C HIS A 107 -8.85 -5.74 -9.60
N SER A 108 -8.98 -4.82 -8.65
CA SER A 108 -9.87 -3.65 -8.79
C SER A 108 -9.31 -2.44 -8.08
N ILE A 109 -8.86 -1.45 -8.87
CA ILE A 109 -8.36 -0.17 -8.36
C ILE A 109 -9.46 0.58 -7.60
N THR A 110 -10.69 0.54 -8.12
CA THR A 110 -11.85 1.22 -7.50
C THR A 110 -12.21 0.60 -6.15
N GLU A 111 -12.19 -0.73 -6.05
CA GLU A 111 -12.41 -1.41 -4.77
C GLU A 111 -11.29 -1.10 -3.79
N PHE A 112 -10.03 -1.15 -4.24
CA PHE A 112 -8.90 -0.80 -3.40
C PHE A 112 -8.97 0.65 -2.88
N ALA A 113 -9.35 1.61 -3.72
CA ALA A 113 -9.55 2.99 -3.29
C ALA A 113 -10.61 3.10 -2.19
N ARG A 114 -11.74 2.39 -2.33
CA ARG A 114 -12.82 2.37 -1.33
C ARG A 114 -12.40 1.71 -0.02
N VAL A 115 -11.58 0.67 -0.09
CA VAL A 115 -10.97 0.05 1.09
C VAL A 115 -10.08 1.06 1.80
N CYS A 116 -9.19 1.74 1.08
CA CYS A 116 -8.33 2.78 1.63
C CYS A 116 -9.16 3.89 2.29
N TRP A 117 -10.19 4.39 1.61
CA TRP A 117 -11.12 5.39 2.12
C TRP A 117 -11.86 4.94 3.39
N CYS A 118 -12.34 3.70 3.41
CA CYS A 118 -12.97 3.11 4.58
C CYS A 118 -12.00 3.05 5.76
N ILE A 119 -10.79 2.53 5.55
CA ILE A 119 -9.82 2.32 6.63
C ILE A 119 -9.29 3.63 7.17
N THR A 120 -8.92 4.55 6.29
CA THR A 120 -8.34 5.84 6.69
C THR A 120 -9.37 6.85 7.19
N GLY A 121 -10.68 6.56 7.06
CA GLY A 121 -11.73 7.50 7.40
C GLY A 121 -11.91 8.63 6.38
N HIS A 122 -11.27 8.55 5.21
CA HIS A 122 -11.34 9.55 4.14
C HIS A 122 -12.39 9.25 3.05
N ALA A 123 -13.37 8.41 3.36
CA ALA A 123 -14.47 8.20 2.42
C ALA A 123 -15.26 9.49 2.20
N PRO A 124 -15.64 9.82 0.95
CA PRO A 124 -16.46 10.98 0.61
C PRO A 124 -17.94 10.75 1.02
N ILE A 125 -18.16 10.61 2.32
CA ILE A 125 -19.45 10.41 2.97
C ILE A 125 -19.75 11.59 3.90
N GLY A 126 -20.96 11.63 4.46
CA GLY A 126 -21.40 12.75 5.30
C GLY A 126 -20.45 13.13 6.45
N ALA A 127 -19.79 12.17 7.11
CA ALA A 127 -18.78 12.49 8.14
C ALA A 127 -17.60 13.30 7.59
N TYR A 128 -17.10 12.94 6.40
CA TYR A 128 -16.03 13.67 5.73
C TYR A 128 -16.48 15.09 5.34
N TYR A 129 -17.64 15.21 4.70
CA TYR A 129 -18.17 16.53 4.32
C TYR A 129 -18.33 17.46 5.52
N ARG A 130 -18.78 16.94 6.65
CA ARG A 130 -18.88 17.72 7.89
C ARG A 130 -17.53 18.18 8.41
N CYS A 131 -16.54 17.28 8.46
CA CYS A 131 -15.19 17.61 8.95
C CYS A 131 -14.53 18.70 8.10
N PHE A 132 -14.73 18.66 6.79
CA PHE A 132 -14.17 19.62 5.85
C PHE A 132 -15.08 20.81 5.53
N LYS A 133 -16.23 20.94 6.21
CA LYS A 133 -17.22 22.03 6.01
C LYS A 133 -17.68 22.17 4.56
N ILE A 134 -17.84 21.05 3.88
CA ILE A 134 -18.32 20.98 2.49
C ILE A 134 -19.86 21.05 2.52
N ASN A 135 -20.44 21.88 1.66
CA ASN A 135 -21.89 22.08 1.59
C ASN A 135 -22.58 20.97 0.75
N GLU A 136 -22.52 19.75 1.25
CA GLU A 136 -23.15 18.56 0.66
C GLU A 136 -24.06 17.87 1.69
N PRO A 137 -24.98 16.98 1.27
CA PRO A 137 -25.79 16.21 2.20
C PRO A 137 -24.93 15.37 3.18
N HIS A 138 -25.20 15.52 4.47
CA HIS A 138 -24.48 14.81 5.53
C HIS A 138 -25.16 13.52 5.98
N GLY A 139 -26.48 13.41 5.75
CA GLY A 139 -27.30 12.28 6.17
C GLY A 139 -27.11 11.05 5.27
N CYS A 140 -27.50 9.90 5.78
CA CYS A 140 -27.60 8.67 4.98
C CYS A 140 -29.01 8.54 4.39
N THR A 141 -29.15 7.85 3.27
CA THR A 141 -30.42 7.49 2.64
C THR A 141 -31.36 6.70 3.54
N CYS A 142 -30.80 5.94 4.49
CA CYS A 142 -31.59 5.23 5.50
C CYS A 142 -32.17 6.16 6.58
N ARG A 143 -32.05 7.48 6.38
CA ARG A 143 -32.50 8.59 7.24
C ARG A 143 -31.68 8.80 8.51
N ALA A 144 -30.50 8.21 8.60
CA ALA A 144 -29.56 8.57 9.65
C ALA A 144 -29.09 10.03 9.46
N ALA A 145 -29.10 10.83 10.53
CA ALA A 145 -28.73 12.25 10.48
C ALA A 145 -27.28 12.49 10.02
N LEU A 146 -26.41 11.49 10.20
CA LEU A 146 -25.03 11.52 9.74
C LEU A 146 -24.63 10.16 9.16
N GLN A 147 -24.12 10.16 7.94
CA GLN A 147 -23.44 9.02 7.34
C GLN A 147 -21.98 8.96 7.81
N SER A 148 -21.71 8.22 8.89
CA SER A 148 -20.36 7.90 9.35
C SER A 148 -19.92 6.50 8.92
N ARG A 149 -18.62 6.20 8.99
CA ARG A 149 -18.11 4.85 8.75
C ARG A 149 -18.76 3.83 9.68
N GLN A 150 -18.84 4.14 10.98
CA GLN A 150 -19.47 3.25 11.96
C GLN A 150 -20.94 2.98 11.61
N HIS A 151 -21.66 4.01 11.16
CA HIS A 151 -23.03 3.86 10.69
C HIS A 151 -23.08 2.92 9.48
N VAL A 152 -22.29 3.20 8.44
CA VAL A 152 -22.25 2.41 7.20
C VAL A 152 -21.91 0.94 7.46
N LEU A 153 -20.89 0.65 8.28
CA LEU A 153 -20.42 -0.72 8.50
C LEU A 153 -21.33 -1.56 9.38
N PHE A 154 -22.13 -0.95 10.26
CA PHE A 154 -22.78 -1.69 11.35
C PHE A 154 -24.24 -1.35 11.63
N ARG A 155 -24.71 -0.15 11.26
CA ARG A 155 -26.05 0.34 11.65
C ARG A 155 -26.94 0.70 10.47
N CYS A 156 -26.39 0.81 9.28
CA CYS A 156 -27.14 1.23 8.11
C CYS A 156 -28.12 0.14 7.68
N ARG A 157 -29.40 0.49 7.59
CA ARG A 157 -30.46 -0.44 7.15
C ARG A 157 -30.43 -0.69 5.64
N ASP A 158 -29.86 0.23 4.88
CA ASP A 158 -29.75 0.15 3.42
C ASP A 158 -28.49 -0.62 2.99
N GLN A 159 -27.69 -1.12 3.93
CA GLN A 159 -26.44 -1.82 3.65
C GLN A 159 -26.50 -3.22 4.24
N TYR A 160 -26.02 -4.18 3.46
CA TYR A 160 -25.88 -5.54 3.95
C TYR A 160 -24.61 -5.63 4.80
N SER A 161 -24.78 -5.92 6.09
CA SER A 161 -23.67 -6.20 7.00
C SER A 161 -24.06 -7.33 7.95
N VAL A 162 -23.18 -8.32 8.08
CA VAL A 162 -23.35 -9.47 8.99
C VAL A 162 -22.74 -9.16 10.36
N HIS A 163 -21.59 -8.48 10.37
CA HIS A 163 -20.83 -8.12 11.56
C HIS A 163 -19.93 -6.92 11.29
N TYR A 164 -19.50 -6.25 12.36
CA TYR A 164 -18.48 -5.21 12.26
C TYR A 164 -17.18 -5.82 11.74
N PRO A 165 -16.53 -5.25 10.71
CA PRO A 165 -15.35 -5.86 10.11
C PRO A 165 -14.17 -5.83 11.08
N CYS A 166 -13.59 -7.00 11.34
CA CYS A 166 -12.36 -7.15 12.12
C CYS A 166 -11.17 -7.48 11.23
N PHE A 167 -11.41 -8.10 10.07
CA PHE A 167 -10.38 -8.54 9.15
C PHE A 167 -10.49 -7.86 7.79
N LEU A 168 -9.38 -7.79 7.06
CA LEU A 168 -9.33 -7.30 5.68
C LEU A 168 -10.38 -7.95 4.75
N ARG A 169 -10.55 -9.27 4.88
CA ARG A 169 -11.55 -10.05 4.12
C ARG A 169 -13.00 -9.66 4.44
N ASP A 170 -13.26 -9.12 5.63
CA ASP A 170 -14.61 -8.68 6.01
C ASP A 170 -14.96 -7.40 5.26
N ILE A 171 -14.02 -6.46 5.13
CA ILE A 171 -14.20 -5.26 4.29
C ILE A 171 -14.40 -5.66 2.83
N ALA A 172 -13.58 -6.57 2.31
CA ALA A 172 -13.74 -7.07 0.94
C ALA A 172 -15.14 -7.67 0.73
N SER A 173 -15.57 -8.52 1.65
CA SER A 173 -16.91 -9.12 1.62
C SER A 173 -18.00 -8.06 1.71
N PHE A 174 -17.85 -7.05 2.56
CA PHE A 174 -18.78 -5.94 2.70
C PHE A 174 -18.91 -5.15 1.38
N LEU A 175 -17.80 -4.78 0.75
CA LEU A 175 -17.80 -4.03 -0.51
C LEU A 175 -18.35 -4.86 -1.69
N LYS A 176 -18.18 -6.18 -1.66
CA LYS A 176 -18.80 -7.06 -2.65
C LYS A 176 -20.33 -7.04 -2.59
N HIS A 177 -20.91 -6.94 -1.40
CA HIS A 177 -22.37 -6.84 -1.22
C HIS A 177 -22.87 -5.39 -1.36
N ASN A 178 -22.01 -4.42 -1.13
CA ASN A 178 -22.34 -2.99 -1.16
C ASN A 178 -21.39 -2.27 -2.13
N PRO A 179 -21.56 -2.47 -3.45
CA PRO A 179 -20.57 -2.06 -4.45
C PRO A 179 -20.44 -0.55 -4.61
N THR A 180 -21.36 0.26 -4.10
CA THR A 180 -21.24 1.73 -4.13
C THR A 180 -20.61 2.28 -2.85
N ALA A 181 -20.36 1.42 -1.86
CA ALA A 181 -19.96 1.89 -0.56
C ALA A 181 -18.59 2.57 -0.54
N PHE A 182 -18.49 3.64 0.24
CA PHE A 182 -17.34 4.50 0.46
C PHE A 182 -16.83 5.20 -0.79
N GLY A 183 -17.57 5.16 -1.91
CA GLY A 183 -17.21 5.85 -3.14
C GLY A 183 -17.85 7.23 -3.29
N PHE A 184 -17.34 8.00 -4.27
CA PHE A 184 -18.05 9.17 -4.79
C PHE A 184 -19.39 8.75 -5.41
N ASN A 185 -20.39 9.61 -5.32
CA ASN A 185 -21.77 9.32 -5.75
C ASN A 185 -22.38 8.12 -5.00
N TRP A 186 -22.14 8.03 -3.69
CA TRP A 186 -22.94 7.17 -2.82
C TRP A 186 -24.40 7.63 -2.90
N ASP A 187 -25.12 7.06 -3.83
CA ASP A 187 -26.57 7.03 -3.89
C ASP A 187 -26.96 5.56 -4.07
N PRO A 188 -27.57 4.89 -3.09
CA PRO A 188 -28.09 3.54 -3.26
C PRO A 188 -29.19 3.42 -4.33
N SER A 189 -29.69 4.56 -4.84
CA SER A 189 -30.60 4.64 -5.98
C SER A 189 -29.88 4.62 -7.33
N ALA A 190 -28.57 4.87 -7.36
CA ALA A 190 -27.75 4.78 -8.56
C ALA A 190 -27.37 3.30 -8.80
N VAL A 191 -28.35 2.54 -9.29
CA VAL A 191 -28.14 1.20 -9.82
C VAL A 191 -27.28 1.33 -11.08
N GLY A 192 -26.10 0.70 -11.04
CA GLY A 192 -25.39 0.28 -12.24
C GLY A 192 -25.92 -1.06 -12.73
#